data_AF-A0ABD5QK31-F1
#
_entry.id   AF-A0ABD5QK31-F1
#
_cell.length_a   1.000
_cell.length_b   1.000
_cell.length_c   1.000
_cell.angle_alpha   90.00
_cell.angle_beta   90.00
_cell.angle_gamma   90.00
#
_symmetry.space_group_name_H-M   'P 1'
#
loop_
_entity.id
_entity.type
_entity.pdbx_description
1 polymer ?
#
loop_
_entity_poly.entity_id
_entity_poly.type
_entity_poly.pdbx_seq_one_letter_code
_entity_poly.pdbx_strand_id
1 'polypeptide(L)'
;MSDDADPFLLPAGDVDTTFDVDLTSETVLLEGEDLTALETYDLETHQYIFDADRLRSSGVDFEEGSVLWISGLALRRVNSVEERGSTLVVDTEFASLNEAISDGTVGWDADLGFTSSYTSEQFDRVAAEDSVLGSSNSLGVSPASSTVALADVAVTNRAGEVMGRPTFQRVQNGDREVLQLEFTQGTTDYVFGLTPMGDEVRLKAEMTSPSGSEANLRFTGIGTAKAVRATGQVEYADSELTAMDVEANQLEGEIEIDIAAAGSGVEEETEIPLPGGFMFRHIFMVGAIPITVTTSIELKARINVVSNASATATSRFSFGGDTGFVYDGTEVVPEAAIGTLKIDPESADSGAYFGQPVHAGFGIIFPRVSISVFDQLLIPYVQVGMALNTSLSWGPVCKRSYIQLIVQAGYDLTILGVNLAAHETTLAEETTEGDQEGCE
;
A
#
# COMPACT_ATOMS: atom_id res chain seq x y z
N MET A 1 -11.03 -5.29 -24.10
CA MET A 1 -11.15 -4.78 -22.72
C MET A 1 -11.74 -5.88 -21.86
N SER A 2 -10.89 -6.73 -21.29
CA SER A 2 -11.27 -7.46 -20.08
C SER A 2 -11.24 -6.43 -18.96
N ASP A 3 -12.43 -6.09 -18.48
CA ASP A 3 -12.73 -5.13 -17.42
C ASP A 3 -12.35 -5.71 -16.04
N ASP A 4 -11.15 -6.29 -15.92
CA ASP A 4 -10.61 -6.70 -14.61
C ASP A 4 -10.07 -5.43 -13.94
N ALA A 5 -10.99 -4.54 -13.60
CA ALA A 5 -10.65 -3.38 -12.79
C ALA A 5 -10.15 -3.90 -11.44
N ASP A 6 -9.10 -3.31 -10.90
CA ASP A 6 -8.65 -3.69 -9.57
C ASP A 6 -9.78 -3.37 -8.55
N PRO A 7 -10.22 -4.33 -7.72
CA PRO A 7 -11.31 -4.09 -6.79
C PRO A 7 -10.95 -3.09 -5.70
N PHE A 8 -9.68 -2.72 -5.54
CA PHE A 8 -9.24 -1.74 -4.54
C PHE A 8 -9.05 -0.33 -5.11
N LEU A 9 -9.43 -0.11 -6.38
CA LEU A 9 -9.47 1.21 -7.00
C LEU A 9 -10.59 2.07 -6.40
N LEU A 10 -10.20 3.04 -5.61
CA LEU A 10 -11.04 4.14 -5.13
C LEU A 10 -10.81 5.33 -6.07
N PRO A 11 -11.83 6.05 -6.54
CA PRO A 11 -11.59 7.41 -6.98
C PRO A 11 -11.14 8.22 -5.77
N ALA A 12 -10.18 9.13 -5.95
CA ALA A 12 -9.95 10.15 -4.93
C ALA A 12 -11.22 11.00 -4.72
N GLY A 13 -11.33 11.65 -3.56
CA GLY A 13 -12.47 12.49 -3.20
C GLY A 13 -12.52 13.75 -4.06
N ASP A 14 -12.53 14.92 -3.41
CA ASP A 14 -12.30 16.16 -4.15
C ASP A 14 -10.82 16.20 -4.57
N VAL A 15 -10.60 16.34 -5.88
CA VAL A 15 -9.27 16.46 -6.48
C VAL A 15 -9.21 17.73 -7.31
N ASP A 16 -8.33 18.63 -6.94
CA ASP A 16 -7.93 19.75 -7.77
C ASP A 16 -6.68 19.36 -8.56
N THR A 17 -6.69 19.54 -9.88
CA THR A 17 -5.57 19.17 -10.75
C THR A 17 -5.13 20.33 -11.62
N THR A 18 -3.83 20.39 -11.88
CA THR A 18 -3.19 21.30 -12.83
C THR A 18 -2.46 20.45 -13.86
N PHE A 19 -2.79 20.65 -15.13
CA PHE A 19 -2.09 20.03 -16.25
C PHE A 19 -1.95 21.06 -17.35
N ASP A 20 -0.82 21.78 -17.34
CA ASP A 20 -0.47 22.81 -18.30
C ASP A 20 0.93 22.48 -18.81
N VAL A 21 1.01 21.68 -19.87
CA VAL A 21 2.26 21.13 -20.39
C VAL A 21 2.33 21.24 -21.90
N ASP A 22 3.53 21.53 -22.40
CA ASP A 22 3.91 21.39 -23.79
C ASP A 22 4.56 20.02 -23.99
N LEU A 23 4.04 19.25 -24.95
CA LEU A 23 4.59 17.93 -25.29
C LEU A 23 5.77 18.07 -26.26
N THR A 24 6.72 17.14 -26.15
CA THR A 24 7.82 17.05 -27.13
C THR A 24 7.27 16.65 -28.49
N SER A 25 7.95 17.04 -29.57
CA SER A 25 7.55 16.68 -30.94
C SER A 25 7.64 15.17 -31.24
N GLU A 26 8.33 14.42 -30.38
CA GLU A 26 8.47 12.97 -30.48
C GLU A 26 7.35 12.23 -29.72
N THR A 27 6.47 12.95 -29.02
CA THR A 27 5.38 12.36 -28.24
C THR A 27 4.13 12.16 -29.08
N VAL A 28 3.64 10.92 -29.09
CA VAL A 28 2.35 10.54 -29.66
C VAL A 28 1.39 10.24 -28.51
N LEU A 29 0.51 11.19 -28.21
CA LEU A 29 -0.53 11.06 -27.20
C LEU A 29 -1.79 10.42 -27.80
N LEU A 30 -2.21 9.29 -27.25
CA LEU A 30 -3.49 8.65 -27.53
C LEU A 30 -4.49 9.02 -26.46
N GLU A 31 -5.53 9.75 -26.85
CA GLU A 31 -6.63 10.16 -25.99
C GLU A 31 -7.96 10.19 -26.76
N GLY A 32 -9.08 10.29 -26.04
CA GLY A 32 -10.40 10.41 -26.67
C GLY A 32 -10.75 9.25 -27.61
N GLU A 33 -11.08 9.56 -28.87
CA GLU A 33 -11.45 8.54 -29.87
C GLU A 33 -10.27 7.68 -30.33
N ASP A 34 -9.03 8.17 -30.23
CA ASP A 34 -7.82 7.45 -30.64
C ASP A 34 -7.53 6.25 -29.75
N LEU A 35 -7.93 6.31 -28.47
CA LEU A 35 -7.84 5.17 -27.55
C LEU A 35 -8.63 3.96 -28.05
N THR A 36 -9.67 4.17 -28.86
CA THR A 36 -10.48 3.06 -29.40
C THR A 36 -9.74 2.23 -30.45
N ALA A 37 -8.57 2.70 -30.91
CA ALA A 37 -7.68 1.93 -31.76
C ALA A 37 -6.87 0.89 -30.97
N LEU A 38 -6.70 1.02 -29.65
CA LEU A 38 -6.03 0.02 -28.83
C LEU A 38 -6.92 -1.22 -28.69
N GLU A 39 -6.50 -2.34 -29.26
CA GLU A 39 -7.26 -3.60 -29.21
C GLU A 39 -6.90 -4.42 -27.97
N THR A 40 -5.60 -4.54 -27.67
CA THR A 40 -5.07 -5.28 -26.53
C THR A 40 -3.67 -4.81 -26.17
N TYR A 41 -3.22 -5.14 -24.96
CA TYR A 41 -1.87 -4.87 -24.48
C TYR A 41 -1.42 -5.96 -23.52
N ASP A 42 -0.11 -6.05 -23.32
CA ASP A 42 0.53 -6.94 -22.36
C ASP A 42 1.45 -6.09 -21.46
N LEU A 43 1.13 -6.03 -20.17
CA LEU A 43 1.87 -5.25 -19.18
C LEU A 43 3.19 -5.91 -18.75
N GLU A 44 3.37 -7.22 -18.96
CA GLU A 44 4.61 -7.92 -18.65
C GLU A 44 5.64 -7.73 -19.77
N THR A 45 5.20 -7.83 -21.03
CA THR A 45 6.08 -7.67 -22.20
C THR A 45 6.12 -6.24 -22.75
N HIS A 46 5.26 -5.35 -22.24
CA HIS A 46 5.12 -3.95 -22.69
C HIS A 46 4.83 -3.84 -24.20
N GLN A 47 4.02 -4.76 -24.70
CA GLN A 47 3.56 -4.80 -26.09
C GLN A 47 2.13 -4.28 -26.20
N TYR A 48 1.86 -3.46 -27.21
CA TYR A 48 0.55 -2.88 -27.49
C TYR A 48 0.12 -3.26 -28.91
N ILE A 49 -1.14 -3.65 -29.08
CA ILE A 49 -1.70 -4.04 -30.37
C ILE A 49 -2.85 -3.11 -30.72
N PHE A 50 -2.76 -2.47 -31.87
CA PHE A 50 -3.72 -1.49 -32.34
C PHE A 50 -4.40 -1.91 -33.65
N ASP A 51 -5.62 -1.41 -33.88
CA ASP A 51 -6.29 -1.40 -35.18
C ASP A 51 -5.60 -0.38 -36.10
N ALA A 52 -4.86 -0.90 -37.09
CA ALA A 52 -4.04 -0.08 -37.98
C ALA A 52 -4.90 0.82 -38.88
N ASP A 53 -6.12 0.41 -39.24
CA ASP A 53 -7.02 1.20 -40.09
C ASP A 53 -7.60 2.38 -39.30
N ARG A 54 -7.89 2.20 -38.00
CA ARG A 54 -8.32 3.29 -37.12
C ARG A 54 -7.24 4.33 -36.89
N LEU A 55 -6.01 3.89 -36.55
CA LEU A 55 -4.89 4.82 -36.35
C LEU A 55 -4.63 5.67 -37.60
N ARG A 56 -4.59 5.04 -38.79
CA ARG A 56 -4.42 5.78 -40.04
C ARG A 56 -5.57 6.74 -40.33
N SER A 57 -6.79 6.40 -39.92
CA SER A 57 -7.95 7.26 -40.10
C SER A 57 -7.93 8.48 -39.17
N SER A 58 -7.36 8.34 -37.97
CA SER A 58 -7.11 9.47 -37.06
C SER A 58 -5.82 10.23 -37.35
N GLY A 59 -4.97 9.71 -38.24
CA GLY A 59 -3.70 10.33 -38.61
C GLY A 59 -2.61 10.13 -37.56
N VAL A 60 -2.79 9.17 -36.65
CA VAL A 60 -1.80 8.74 -35.68
C VAL A 60 -0.85 7.75 -36.35
N ASP A 61 0.44 8.00 -36.19
CA ASP A 61 1.50 7.11 -36.66
C ASP A 61 2.55 6.94 -35.55
N PHE A 62 3.22 5.80 -35.52
CA PHE A 62 4.26 5.50 -34.54
C PHE A 62 5.57 5.24 -35.26
N GLU A 63 6.62 5.91 -34.81
CA GLU A 63 7.97 5.71 -35.29
C GLU A 63 8.84 5.13 -34.17
N GLU A 64 9.82 4.30 -34.54
CA GLU A 64 10.84 3.84 -33.60
C GLU A 64 11.55 5.06 -32.96
N GLY A 65 11.68 5.04 -31.63
CA GLY A 65 12.22 6.13 -30.83
C GLY A 65 11.17 7.13 -30.30
N SER A 66 9.97 7.20 -30.89
CA SER A 66 8.90 8.09 -30.41
C SER A 66 8.42 7.70 -29.01
N VAL A 67 7.88 8.66 -28.27
CA VAL A 67 7.26 8.42 -26.96
C VAL A 67 5.78 8.15 -27.16
N LEU A 68 5.36 6.92 -26.91
CA LEU A 68 3.97 6.50 -26.88
C LEU A 68 3.38 6.85 -25.50
N TRP A 69 2.41 7.77 -25.48
CA TRP A 69 1.63 8.07 -24.30
C TRP A 69 0.18 7.63 -24.52
N ILE A 70 -0.24 6.59 -23.82
CA ILE A 70 -1.64 6.14 -23.79
C ILE A 70 -2.29 6.72 -22.55
N SER A 71 -3.21 7.67 -22.73
CA SER A 71 -3.86 8.39 -21.62
C SER A 71 -4.46 7.42 -20.59
N GLY A 72 -4.06 7.59 -19.32
CA GLY A 72 -4.52 6.76 -18.20
C GLY A 72 -3.97 5.34 -18.15
N LEU A 73 -3.10 4.94 -19.08
CA LEU A 73 -2.61 3.56 -19.16
C LEU A 73 -1.09 3.45 -19.12
N ALA A 74 -0.38 4.16 -20.00
CA ALA A 74 1.06 3.94 -20.14
C ALA A 74 1.81 5.14 -20.73
N LEU A 75 3.07 5.28 -20.30
CA LEU A 75 4.08 6.11 -20.94
C LEU A 75 5.29 5.25 -21.28
N ARG A 76 5.63 5.17 -22.57
CA ARG A 76 6.64 4.24 -23.09
C ARG A 76 7.38 4.80 -24.29
N ARG A 77 8.59 4.31 -24.55
CA ARG A 77 9.33 4.59 -25.78
C ARG A 77 9.12 3.47 -26.77
N VAL A 78 8.77 3.80 -28.01
CA VAL A 78 8.58 2.82 -29.09
C VAL A 78 9.93 2.24 -29.47
N ASN A 79 10.09 0.93 -29.29
CA ASN A 79 11.28 0.18 -29.68
C ASN A 79 11.12 -0.45 -31.07
N SER A 80 9.91 -0.91 -31.42
CA SER A 80 9.64 -1.36 -32.78
C SER A 80 8.15 -1.30 -33.13
N VAL A 81 7.86 -1.21 -34.43
CA VAL A 81 6.51 -1.19 -34.98
C VAL A 81 6.41 -2.21 -36.11
N GLU A 82 5.47 -3.15 -36.00
CA GLU A 82 5.25 -4.20 -37.00
C GLU A 82 3.78 -4.25 -37.42
N GLU A 83 3.50 -4.01 -38.71
CA GLU A 83 2.17 -4.19 -39.26
C GLU A 83 1.90 -5.65 -39.62
N ARG A 84 0.87 -6.24 -39.01
CA ARG A 84 0.42 -7.62 -39.24
C ARG A 84 -1.04 -7.61 -39.70
N GLY A 85 -1.25 -7.50 -41.00
CA GLY A 85 -2.58 -7.49 -41.59
C GLY A 85 -3.35 -6.20 -41.24
N SER A 86 -4.42 -6.30 -40.45
CA SER A 86 -5.19 -5.15 -39.98
C SER A 86 -4.72 -4.61 -38.62
N THR A 87 -3.68 -5.20 -38.04
CA THR A 87 -3.17 -4.84 -36.72
C THR A 87 -1.78 -4.24 -36.79
N LEU A 88 -1.49 -3.31 -35.89
CA LEU A 88 -0.18 -2.74 -35.67
C LEU A 88 0.32 -3.20 -34.30
N VAL A 89 1.43 -3.93 -34.28
CA VAL A 89 2.07 -4.40 -33.05
C VAL A 89 3.20 -3.44 -32.70
N VAL A 90 3.17 -2.87 -31.50
CA VAL A 90 4.14 -1.90 -31.01
C VAL A 90 4.83 -2.48 -29.78
N ASP A 91 6.12 -2.77 -29.89
CA ASP A 91 6.96 -3.16 -28.77
C ASP A 91 7.62 -1.92 -28.19
N THR A 92 7.68 -1.85 -26.87
CA THR A 92 8.13 -0.64 -26.18
C THR A 92 9.13 -0.90 -25.06
N GLU A 93 9.83 0.15 -24.66
CA GLU A 93 10.69 0.18 -23.47
C GLU A 93 10.28 1.34 -22.54
N PHE A 94 10.98 1.46 -21.41
CA PHE A 94 10.73 2.51 -20.42
C PHE A 94 10.95 3.90 -21.03
N ALA A 95 10.05 4.83 -20.73
CA ALA A 95 10.20 6.25 -20.96
C ALA A 95 9.80 7.01 -19.69
N SER A 96 10.46 8.12 -19.45
CA SER A 96 10.19 9.05 -18.36
C SER A 96 9.41 10.28 -18.84
N LEU A 97 8.76 10.98 -17.90
CA LEU A 97 7.88 12.11 -18.20
C LEU A 97 8.62 13.28 -18.88
N ASN A 98 9.89 13.51 -18.58
CA ASN A 98 10.68 14.57 -19.23
C ASN A 98 11.02 14.26 -20.70
N GLU A 99 10.92 13.00 -21.13
CA GLU A 99 11.01 12.63 -22.55
C GLU A 99 9.72 13.01 -23.31
N ALA A 100 8.58 13.06 -22.58
CA ALA A 100 7.27 13.36 -23.13
C ALA A 100 6.89 14.84 -23.05
N ILE A 101 7.33 15.52 -22.00
CA ILE A 101 7.02 16.91 -21.67
C ILE A 101 8.27 17.76 -21.89
N SER A 102 8.16 18.83 -22.69
CA SER A 102 9.25 19.81 -22.82
C SER A 102 9.18 20.84 -21.71
N ASP A 103 8.00 21.41 -21.46
CA ASP A 103 7.81 22.53 -20.55
C ASP A 103 6.46 22.41 -19.84
N GLY A 104 6.37 22.94 -18.62
CA GLY A 104 5.09 23.18 -17.95
C GLY A 104 4.98 22.58 -16.57
N THR A 105 3.75 22.48 -16.08
CA THR A 105 3.44 22.11 -14.70
C THR A 105 2.38 21.02 -14.65
N VAL A 106 2.67 19.99 -13.86
CA VAL A 106 1.74 18.93 -13.46
C VAL A 106 1.53 19.05 -11.96
N GLY A 107 0.28 19.15 -11.51
CA GLY A 107 -0.01 19.28 -10.09
C GLY A 107 -1.33 18.65 -9.67
N TRP A 108 -1.41 18.28 -8.41
CA TRP A 108 -2.59 17.71 -7.79
C TRP A 108 -2.72 18.11 -6.32
N ASP A 109 -3.96 18.15 -5.86
CA ASP A 109 -4.34 18.25 -4.46
C ASP A 109 -5.55 17.34 -4.26
N ALA A 110 -5.31 16.18 -3.63
CA ALA A 110 -6.28 15.10 -3.50
C ALA A 110 -6.57 14.78 -2.04
N ASP A 111 -7.85 14.86 -1.64
CA ASP A 111 -8.33 14.33 -0.37
C ASP A 111 -8.68 12.83 -0.53
N LEU A 112 -7.98 11.97 0.21
CA LEU A 112 -8.08 10.51 0.10
C LEU A 112 -9.05 9.91 1.13
N GLY A 113 -10.20 10.55 1.34
CA GLY A 113 -11.23 10.16 2.31
C GLY A 113 -11.64 8.68 2.31
N PHE A 114 -12.21 8.22 3.45
CA PHE A 114 -12.68 6.85 3.67
C PHE A 114 -14.22 6.78 3.68
N THR A 115 -14.83 6.74 2.51
CA THR A 115 -16.29 6.76 2.34
C THR A 115 -16.88 5.34 2.29
N SER A 116 -17.92 5.10 3.10
CA SER A 116 -18.49 3.76 3.32
C SER A 116 -19.21 3.15 2.10
N SER A 117 -19.65 3.97 1.14
CA SER A 117 -20.26 3.48 -0.11
C SER A 117 -19.24 2.79 -1.01
N TYR A 118 -18.00 3.27 -1.00
CA TYR A 118 -16.98 2.83 -1.95
C TYR A 118 -16.39 1.49 -1.56
N THR A 119 -16.25 1.23 -0.25
CA THR A 119 -15.89 -0.10 0.23
C THR A 119 -16.92 -1.15 -0.20
N SER A 120 -18.22 -0.83 -0.17
CA SER A 120 -19.26 -1.81 -0.54
C SER A 120 -19.27 -2.18 -2.03
N GLU A 121 -19.03 -1.22 -2.93
CA GLU A 121 -18.96 -1.47 -4.38
C GLU A 121 -17.70 -2.24 -4.77
N GLN A 122 -16.58 -1.95 -4.10
CA GLN A 122 -15.34 -2.70 -4.21
C GLN A 122 -15.54 -4.16 -3.81
N PHE A 123 -16.21 -4.44 -2.68
CA PHE A 123 -16.55 -5.80 -2.26
C PHE A 123 -17.46 -6.54 -3.25
N ASP A 124 -18.52 -5.87 -3.71
CA ASP A 124 -19.45 -6.45 -4.67
C ASP A 124 -18.77 -6.75 -6.02
N ARG A 125 -17.71 -6.01 -6.39
CA ARG A 125 -16.91 -6.26 -7.61
C ARG A 125 -15.95 -7.44 -7.48
N VAL A 126 -15.20 -7.57 -6.38
CA VAL A 126 -14.38 -8.79 -6.16
C VAL A 126 -15.29 -10.04 -6.17
N ALA A 127 -16.50 -9.91 -5.63
CA ALA A 127 -17.51 -10.96 -5.63
C ALA A 127 -18.04 -11.31 -7.04
N ALA A 128 -18.16 -10.30 -7.91
CA ALA A 128 -18.76 -10.42 -9.23
C ALA A 128 -17.79 -10.92 -10.30
N GLU A 129 -16.54 -10.45 -10.30
CA GLU A 129 -15.49 -10.87 -11.26
C GLU A 129 -15.21 -12.38 -11.16
N ASP A 130 -15.34 -12.96 -9.96
CA ASP A 130 -15.13 -14.39 -9.73
C ASP A 130 -16.37 -15.27 -10.02
N SER A 131 -17.57 -14.66 -10.05
CA SER A 131 -18.80 -15.35 -10.48
C SER A 131 -18.81 -15.70 -11.97
N VAL A 132 -17.89 -15.12 -12.76
CA VAL A 132 -17.73 -15.38 -14.20
C VAL A 132 -16.84 -16.61 -14.48
N LEU A 133 -16.03 -17.06 -13.50
CA LEU A 133 -15.16 -18.24 -13.63
C LEU A 133 -15.73 -19.53 -13.01
N GLY A 134 -16.87 -19.44 -12.30
CA GLY A 134 -17.54 -20.58 -11.67
C GLY A 134 -19.01 -20.67 -12.05
N SER A 135 -19.37 -21.72 -12.80
CA SER A 135 -20.73 -22.04 -13.26
C SER A 135 -21.85 -21.83 -12.22
N SER A 136 -22.87 -21.09 -12.62
CA SER A 136 -24.29 -21.18 -12.23
C SER A 136 -24.61 -21.64 -10.81
N ASN A 137 -25.00 -20.70 -9.95
CA ASN A 137 -26.32 -20.78 -9.31
C ASN A 137 -26.77 -19.41 -8.82
N SER A 138 -27.86 -18.94 -9.42
CA SER A 138 -28.64 -17.82 -8.93
C SER A 138 -29.23 -18.14 -7.56
N LEU A 139 -28.92 -17.34 -6.55
CA LEU A 139 -29.81 -17.14 -5.42
C LEU A 139 -29.88 -15.65 -5.16
N GLY A 140 -31.03 -15.06 -5.51
CA GLY A 140 -31.35 -13.70 -5.10
C GLY A 140 -31.29 -13.61 -3.58
N VAL A 141 -30.52 -12.66 -3.08
CA VAL A 141 -30.45 -12.31 -1.65
C VAL A 141 -30.74 -10.82 -1.52
N SER A 142 -31.75 -10.51 -0.70
CA SER A 142 -32.08 -9.18 -0.21
C SER A 142 -31.15 -8.81 0.95
N PRO A 143 -30.78 -7.53 1.18
CA PRO A 143 -29.63 -7.19 2.01
C PRO A 143 -29.94 -7.36 3.49
N ALA A 144 -29.34 -8.38 4.09
CA ALA A 144 -29.02 -8.45 5.51
C ALA A 144 -27.87 -9.45 5.68
N SER A 145 -26.64 -8.94 5.83
CA SER A 145 -25.39 -9.71 5.95
C SER A 145 -25.10 -10.66 4.78
N SER A 146 -24.47 -10.15 3.72
CA SER A 146 -23.88 -11.00 2.69
C SER A 146 -22.46 -11.40 3.09
N THR A 147 -22.28 -12.64 3.54
CA THR A 147 -20.96 -13.28 3.54
C THR A 147 -20.63 -13.64 2.09
N VAL A 148 -19.66 -12.96 1.49
CA VAL A 148 -19.13 -13.32 0.18
C VAL A 148 -17.77 -13.98 0.41
N ALA A 149 -17.73 -15.31 0.39
CA ALA A 149 -16.45 -16.00 0.27
C ALA A 149 -15.92 -15.74 -1.15
N LEU A 150 -14.89 -14.91 -1.28
CA LEU A 150 -14.14 -14.76 -2.52
C LEU A 150 -13.41 -16.07 -2.77
N ALA A 151 -13.65 -16.72 -3.92
CA ALA A 151 -12.91 -17.93 -4.22
C ALA A 151 -11.49 -17.57 -4.63
N ASP A 152 -10.56 -18.36 -4.10
CA ASP A 152 -9.22 -18.58 -4.62
C ASP A 152 -8.16 -17.45 -4.65
N VAL A 153 -8.31 -16.34 -3.93
CA VAL A 153 -7.15 -15.46 -3.65
C VAL A 153 -6.20 -16.16 -2.68
N ALA A 154 -5.05 -16.63 -3.14
CA ALA A 154 -4.02 -17.15 -2.25
C ALA A 154 -3.27 -15.98 -1.59
N VAL A 155 -3.21 -15.96 -0.26
CA VAL A 155 -2.21 -15.15 0.43
C VAL A 155 -0.86 -15.79 0.18
N THR A 156 0.09 -15.09 -0.43
CA THR A 156 1.44 -15.61 -0.69
C THR A 156 2.49 -14.86 0.12
N ASN A 157 3.54 -15.54 0.56
CA ASN A 157 4.73 -14.84 1.06
C ASN A 157 5.51 -14.19 -0.09
N ARG A 158 6.55 -13.44 0.26
CA ARG A 158 7.50 -12.83 -0.69
C ARG A 158 8.20 -13.84 -1.62
N ALA A 159 8.23 -15.13 -1.25
CA ALA A 159 8.76 -16.22 -2.06
C ALA A 159 7.69 -16.88 -2.98
N GLY A 160 6.46 -16.37 -2.99
CA GLY A 160 5.35 -16.86 -3.81
C GLY A 160 4.64 -18.10 -3.25
N GLU A 161 4.94 -18.53 -2.03
CA GLU A 161 4.30 -19.69 -1.40
C GLU A 161 2.94 -19.32 -0.81
N VAL A 162 1.91 -20.12 -1.12
CA VAL A 162 0.56 -19.94 -0.60
C VAL A 162 0.50 -20.21 0.91
N MET A 163 0.29 -19.16 1.69
CA MET A 163 0.16 -19.18 3.15
C MET A 163 -1.27 -19.42 3.63
N GLY A 164 -2.28 -19.09 2.83
CA GLY A 164 -3.68 -19.30 3.21
C GLY A 164 -4.65 -18.87 2.11
N ARG A 165 -5.92 -19.24 2.29
CA ARG A 165 -7.03 -18.75 1.46
C ARG A 165 -7.95 -17.95 2.38
N PRO A 166 -8.03 -16.62 2.20
CA PRO A 166 -8.82 -15.78 3.05
C PRO A 166 -10.31 -15.88 2.74
N THR A 167 -11.11 -15.74 3.79
CA THR A 167 -12.52 -15.43 3.69
C THR A 167 -12.69 -13.95 3.93
N PHE A 168 -13.28 -13.26 2.97
CA PHE A 168 -13.70 -11.88 3.15
C PHE A 168 -15.15 -11.84 3.61
N GLN A 169 -15.45 -10.98 4.56
CA GLN A 169 -16.80 -10.85 5.09
C GLN A 169 -17.15 -9.38 5.25
N ARG A 170 -18.36 -9.05 4.80
CA ARG A 170 -19.01 -7.79 5.13
C ARG A 170 -19.77 -7.98 6.43
N VAL A 171 -19.27 -7.39 7.52
CA VAL A 171 -19.94 -7.45 8.82
C VAL A 171 -20.63 -6.13 9.08
N GLN A 172 -21.95 -6.16 9.23
CA GLN A 172 -22.70 -5.00 9.70
C GLN A 172 -22.59 -4.92 11.22
N ASN A 173 -21.96 -3.86 11.72
CA ASN A 173 -21.82 -3.58 13.14
C ASN A 173 -22.57 -2.28 13.48
N GLY A 174 -23.86 -2.41 13.80
CA GLY A 174 -24.76 -1.25 13.92
C GLY A 174 -25.06 -0.65 12.55
N ASP A 175 -24.88 0.67 12.42
CA ASP A 175 -25.03 1.41 11.15
C ASP A 175 -23.73 1.45 10.31
N ARG A 176 -22.72 0.64 10.69
CA ARG A 176 -21.39 0.67 10.07
C ARG A 176 -21.05 -0.64 9.41
N GLU A 177 -20.41 -0.52 8.26
CA GLU A 177 -19.85 -1.63 7.53
C GLU A 177 -18.40 -1.86 7.94
N VAL A 178 -18.10 -3.09 8.32
CA VAL A 178 -16.75 -3.56 8.60
C VAL A 178 -16.34 -4.45 7.45
N LEU A 179 -15.25 -4.05 6.79
CA LEU A 179 -14.50 -4.95 5.94
C LEU A 179 -13.68 -5.86 6.85
N GLN A 180 -14.00 -7.14 6.86
CA GLN A 180 -13.25 -8.14 7.60
C GLN A 180 -12.61 -9.16 6.67
N LEU A 181 -11.33 -9.41 6.88
CA LEU A 181 -10.52 -10.43 6.26
C LEU A 181 -10.13 -11.44 7.33
N GLU A 182 -10.42 -12.71 7.09
CA GLU A 182 -10.07 -13.80 8.00
C GLU A 182 -9.35 -14.91 7.25
N PHE A 183 -8.25 -15.41 7.81
CA PHE A 183 -7.62 -16.64 7.30
C PHE A 183 -6.90 -17.39 8.41
N THR A 184 -6.70 -18.69 8.20
CA THR A 184 -5.94 -19.55 9.11
C THR A 184 -4.73 -20.09 8.37
N GLN A 185 -3.56 -20.02 9.00
CA GLN A 185 -2.35 -20.70 8.56
C GLN A 185 -1.83 -21.62 9.65
N GLY A 186 -1.73 -22.91 9.34
CA GLY A 186 -1.35 -23.92 10.34
C GLY A 186 -2.39 -23.96 11.47
N THR A 187 -2.00 -23.51 12.66
CA THR A 187 -2.90 -23.33 13.81
C THR A 187 -3.23 -21.88 14.11
N THR A 188 -2.63 -20.93 13.41
CA THR A 188 -2.77 -19.50 13.71
C THR A 188 -3.88 -18.89 12.86
N ASP A 189 -4.84 -18.27 13.53
CA ASP A 189 -5.92 -17.48 12.95
C ASP A 189 -5.52 -16.01 12.86
N TYR A 190 -5.89 -15.39 11.75
CA TYR A 190 -5.63 -13.99 11.45
C TYR A 190 -6.95 -13.30 11.14
N VAL A 191 -7.17 -12.13 11.75
CA VAL A 191 -8.35 -11.29 11.51
C VAL A 191 -7.90 -9.86 11.28
N PHE A 192 -8.23 -9.33 10.11
CA PHE A 192 -8.01 -7.93 9.75
C PHE A 192 -9.33 -7.25 9.51
N GLY A 193 -9.50 -6.07 10.08
CA GLY A 193 -10.73 -5.30 10.06
C GLY A 193 -10.44 -3.85 9.68
N LEU A 194 -11.18 -3.33 8.71
CA LEU A 194 -11.22 -1.90 8.37
C LEU A 194 -12.64 -1.42 8.51
N THR A 195 -12.83 -0.35 9.28
CA THR A 195 -14.14 0.30 9.44
C THR A 195 -14.00 1.76 9.06
N PRO A 196 -14.44 2.17 7.86
CA PRO A 196 -14.51 3.57 7.47
C PRO A 196 -15.41 4.37 8.42
N MET A 197 -14.98 5.58 8.75
CA MET A 197 -15.63 6.50 9.70
C MET A 197 -15.63 7.94 9.17
N GLY A 198 -15.75 8.14 7.85
CA GLY A 198 -15.71 9.46 7.22
C GLY A 198 -14.30 9.80 6.77
N ASP A 199 -13.65 10.75 7.44
CA ASP A 199 -12.23 11.10 7.26
C ASP A 199 -11.29 10.21 8.09
N GLU A 200 -11.83 9.27 8.87
CA GLU A 200 -11.06 8.32 9.66
C GLU A 200 -11.33 6.88 9.21
N VAL A 201 -10.34 6.01 9.37
CA VAL A 201 -10.50 4.55 9.28
C VAL A 201 -10.09 3.92 10.60
N ARG A 202 -10.94 3.03 11.12
CA ARG A 202 -10.57 2.17 12.24
C ARG A 202 -9.93 0.88 11.72
N LEU A 203 -8.73 0.61 12.20
CA LEU A 203 -7.99 -0.61 11.96
C LEU A 203 -8.21 -1.59 13.11
N LYS A 204 -8.34 -2.87 12.77
CA LYS A 204 -8.16 -4.01 13.66
C LYS A 204 -7.24 -5.01 12.97
N ALA A 205 -6.17 -5.41 13.63
CA ALA A 205 -5.30 -6.52 13.26
C ALA A 205 -5.23 -7.48 14.45
N GLU A 206 -5.56 -8.74 14.27
CA GLU A 206 -5.55 -9.74 15.33
C GLU A 206 -4.90 -11.01 14.80
N MET A 207 -3.95 -11.56 15.57
CA MET A 207 -3.33 -12.86 15.32
C MET A 207 -3.49 -13.71 16.56
N THR A 208 -4.11 -14.88 16.44
CA THR A 208 -4.35 -15.79 17.56
C THR A 208 -3.93 -17.21 17.21
N SER A 209 -3.16 -17.86 18.08
CA SER A 209 -2.78 -19.27 17.91
C SER A 209 -3.17 -20.08 19.16
N PRO A 210 -4.06 -21.08 19.06
CA PRO A 210 -4.46 -21.91 20.18
C PRO A 210 -3.50 -23.07 20.44
N SER A 211 -3.39 -23.48 21.71
CA SER A 211 -2.96 -24.84 22.05
C SER A 211 -3.94 -25.44 23.06
N GLY A 212 -4.64 -26.51 22.68
CA GLY A 212 -5.72 -27.06 23.50
C GLY A 212 -6.97 -26.17 23.50
N SER A 213 -7.45 -25.74 24.67
CA SER A 213 -8.71 -24.98 24.83
C SER A 213 -8.54 -23.47 25.06
N GLU A 214 -7.30 -22.96 25.15
CA GLU A 214 -6.99 -21.54 25.35
C GLU A 214 -6.01 -21.04 24.27
N ALA A 215 -6.06 -19.74 23.97
CA ALA A 215 -5.11 -19.11 23.05
C ALA A 215 -3.75 -18.98 23.75
N ASN A 216 -2.72 -19.62 23.18
CA ASN A 216 -1.34 -19.50 23.65
C ASN A 216 -0.66 -18.25 23.09
N LEU A 217 -1.24 -17.64 22.06
CA LEU A 217 -0.71 -16.45 21.43
C LEU A 217 -1.85 -15.55 21.04
N ARG A 218 -1.71 -14.27 21.35
CA ARG A 218 -2.57 -13.19 20.89
C ARG A 218 -1.71 -11.97 20.62
N PHE A 219 -1.84 -11.45 19.41
CA PHE A 219 -1.46 -10.09 19.08
C PHE A 219 -2.70 -9.33 18.68
N THR A 220 -2.77 -8.07 19.09
CA THR A 220 -3.85 -7.19 18.70
C THR A 220 -3.27 -5.81 18.41
N GLY A 221 -3.57 -5.29 17.22
CA GLY A 221 -3.36 -3.91 16.83
C GLY A 221 -4.71 -3.26 16.57
N ILE A 222 -5.14 -2.32 17.39
CA ILE A 222 -6.42 -1.62 17.20
C ILE A 222 -6.17 -0.13 17.24
N GLY A 223 -6.78 0.59 16.31
CA GLY A 223 -6.73 2.04 16.37
C GLY A 223 -7.38 2.72 15.20
N THR A 224 -7.02 3.98 14.99
CA THR A 224 -7.58 4.85 13.96
C THR A 224 -6.48 5.58 13.23
N ALA A 225 -6.68 5.82 11.93
CA ALA A 225 -5.89 6.77 11.16
C ALA A 225 -6.83 7.68 10.36
N LYS A 226 -6.42 8.93 10.17
CA LYS A 226 -7.09 9.88 9.29
C LYS A 226 -6.71 9.64 7.83
N ALA A 227 -7.58 10.08 6.94
CA ALA A 227 -7.34 10.14 5.52
C ALA A 227 -6.19 11.11 5.27
N VAL A 228 -5.31 10.72 4.36
CA VAL A 228 -4.14 11.51 3.99
C VAL A 228 -4.56 12.44 2.87
N ARG A 229 -4.07 13.67 2.89
CA ARG A 229 -4.19 14.59 1.76
C ARG A 229 -2.90 14.52 0.94
N ALA A 230 -2.98 14.02 -0.28
CA ALA A 230 -1.83 13.92 -1.17
C ALA A 230 -1.77 15.15 -2.06
N THR A 231 -0.70 15.93 -1.94
CA THR A 231 -0.43 17.10 -2.79
C THR A 231 0.82 16.84 -3.60
N GLY A 232 0.89 17.44 -4.79
CA GLY A 232 2.10 17.42 -5.56
C GLY A 232 2.12 18.46 -6.66
N GLN A 233 3.32 18.91 -7.00
CA GLN A 233 3.61 19.83 -8.08
C GLN A 233 4.95 19.43 -8.71
N VAL A 234 4.98 19.33 -10.03
CA VAL A 234 6.12 18.91 -10.83
C VAL A 234 6.29 19.91 -11.95
N GLU A 235 7.49 20.44 -12.13
CA GLU A 235 7.79 21.48 -13.12
C GLU A 235 8.89 21.05 -14.08
N TYR A 236 8.61 21.20 -15.38
CA TYR A 236 9.52 20.91 -16.48
C TYR A 236 9.91 22.19 -17.23
N ALA A 237 11.17 22.26 -17.63
CA ALA A 237 11.64 23.24 -18.62
C ALA A 237 12.72 22.59 -19.48
N ASP A 238 12.68 22.84 -20.79
CA ASP A 238 13.64 22.29 -21.76
C ASP A 238 13.84 20.75 -21.64
N SER A 239 12.76 20.00 -21.36
CA SER A 239 12.77 18.53 -21.13
C SER A 239 13.61 18.08 -19.92
N GLU A 240 13.80 18.96 -18.94
CA GLU A 240 14.43 18.64 -17.65
C GLU A 240 13.47 18.91 -16.49
N LEU A 241 13.46 18.03 -15.49
CA LEU A 241 12.76 18.30 -14.23
C LEU A 241 13.49 19.43 -13.52
N THR A 242 12.80 20.53 -13.24
CA THR A 242 13.40 21.72 -12.59
C THR A 242 12.97 21.89 -11.15
N ALA A 243 11.76 21.45 -10.81
CA ALA A 243 11.27 21.45 -9.44
C ALA A 243 10.26 20.31 -9.22
N MET A 244 10.22 19.80 -8.00
CA MET A 244 9.17 18.92 -7.51
C MET A 244 8.87 19.28 -6.06
N ASP A 245 7.61 19.26 -5.70
CA ASP A 245 7.14 19.32 -4.32
C ASP A 245 6.02 18.29 -4.18
N VAL A 246 6.19 17.28 -3.33
CA VAL A 246 5.19 16.22 -3.11
C VAL A 246 5.05 15.99 -1.62
N GLU A 247 3.82 16.07 -1.12
CA GLU A 247 3.53 15.93 0.31
C GLU A 247 2.40 14.92 0.57
N ALA A 248 2.55 14.22 1.69
CA ALA A 248 1.52 13.50 2.39
C ALA A 248 1.18 14.31 3.65
N ASN A 249 0.10 15.08 3.54
CA ASN A 249 -0.41 15.95 4.59
C ASN A 249 -1.43 15.22 5.45
N GLN A 250 -1.60 15.68 6.70
CA GLN A 250 -2.60 15.17 7.64
C GLN A 250 -2.39 13.69 8.02
N LEU A 251 -1.14 13.23 8.07
CA LEU A 251 -0.80 11.91 8.59
C LEU A 251 -1.06 11.90 10.10
N GLU A 252 -2.21 11.41 10.53
CA GLU A 252 -2.61 11.37 11.93
C GLU A 252 -3.19 10.00 12.28
N GLY A 253 -2.81 9.47 13.43
CA GLY A 253 -3.38 8.24 13.93
C GLY A 253 -3.00 7.90 15.35
N GLU A 254 -3.78 6.97 15.91
CA GLU A 254 -3.56 6.39 17.23
C GLU A 254 -3.75 4.88 17.10
N ILE A 255 -2.73 4.12 17.48
CA ILE A 255 -2.75 2.65 17.43
C ILE A 255 -2.32 2.11 18.80
N GLU A 256 -3.08 1.16 19.31
CA GLU A 256 -2.73 0.36 20.49
C GLU A 256 -2.26 -1.01 20.01
N ILE A 257 -1.08 -1.43 20.48
CA ILE A 257 -0.56 -2.78 20.28
C ILE A 257 -0.59 -3.51 21.61
N ASP A 258 -1.16 -4.71 21.59
CA ASP A 258 -1.22 -5.66 22.70
C ASP A 258 -0.60 -7.01 22.29
N ILE A 259 0.23 -7.55 23.18
CA ILE A 259 0.92 -8.83 23.06
C ILE A 259 0.53 -9.67 24.28
N ALA A 260 0.06 -10.89 24.05
CA ALA A 260 -0.07 -11.91 25.06
C ALA A 260 0.37 -13.27 24.50
N ALA A 261 1.49 -13.78 24.99
CA ALA A 261 2.08 -15.04 24.56
C ALA A 261 2.36 -15.93 25.77
N ALA A 262 2.02 -17.21 25.67
CA ALA A 262 2.23 -18.23 26.69
C ALA A 262 2.46 -19.59 26.01
N GLY A 263 3.68 -20.13 26.10
CA GLY A 263 4.00 -21.42 25.46
C GLY A 263 3.73 -21.48 23.96
N SER A 264 3.92 -20.37 23.24
CA SER A 264 3.56 -20.20 21.82
C SER A 264 4.57 -20.81 20.84
N GLY A 265 5.74 -21.27 21.31
CA GLY A 265 6.77 -21.89 20.46
C GLY A 265 7.95 -20.97 20.13
N VAL A 266 8.77 -21.39 19.16
CA VAL A 266 9.91 -20.63 18.65
C VAL A 266 9.63 -20.36 17.17
N GLU A 267 9.39 -19.10 16.82
CA GLU A 267 9.27 -18.59 15.46
C GLU A 267 10.36 -17.54 15.22
N GLU A 268 11.01 -17.63 14.06
CA GLU A 268 11.87 -16.55 13.59
C GLU A 268 11.02 -15.33 13.26
N GLU A 269 11.69 -14.18 13.07
CA GLU A 269 11.01 -12.98 12.57
C GLU A 269 10.29 -13.31 11.27
N THR A 270 8.97 -13.14 11.27
CA THR A 270 8.09 -13.53 10.19
C THR A 270 7.25 -12.33 9.78
N GLU A 271 7.32 -12.00 8.49
CA GLU A 271 6.40 -11.08 7.84
C GLU A 271 5.05 -11.78 7.69
N ILE A 272 3.99 -11.17 8.22
CA ILE A 272 2.63 -11.71 8.08
C ILE A 272 2.10 -11.16 6.77
N PRO A 273 2.01 -11.97 5.69
CA PRO A 273 1.50 -11.46 4.44
C PRO A 273 0.02 -11.14 4.60
N LEU A 274 -0.32 -9.94 4.17
CA LEU A 274 -1.69 -9.61 3.87
C LEU A 274 -1.90 -9.94 2.38
N PRO A 275 -3.05 -10.50 1.98
CA PRO A 275 -3.37 -10.62 0.56
C PRO A 275 -3.21 -9.24 -0.06
N GLY A 276 -2.63 -9.16 -1.27
CA GLY A 276 -2.21 -7.94 -1.96
C GLY A 276 -3.29 -6.89 -2.26
N GLY A 277 -4.44 -7.00 -1.60
CA GLY A 277 -5.56 -6.08 -1.61
C GLY A 277 -5.93 -5.49 -0.23
N PHE A 278 -5.21 -5.75 0.87
CA PHE A 278 -5.46 -5.01 2.12
C PHE A 278 -4.81 -3.63 2.12
N MET A 279 -5.16 -2.86 1.08
CA MET A 279 -4.65 -1.52 0.79
C MET A 279 -5.76 -0.70 0.15
N PHE A 280 -5.77 0.60 0.42
CA PHE A 280 -6.61 1.56 -0.28
C PHE A 280 -5.82 2.09 -1.47
N ARG A 281 -6.33 1.95 -2.69
CA ARG A 281 -5.66 2.46 -3.89
C ARG A 281 -6.53 3.53 -4.52
N HIS A 282 -6.18 4.80 -4.32
CA HIS A 282 -6.88 5.91 -4.94
C HIS A 282 -6.28 6.22 -6.31
N ILE A 283 -7.08 6.20 -7.37
CA ILE A 283 -6.65 6.62 -8.72
C ILE A 283 -7.39 7.88 -9.13
N PHE A 284 -6.64 8.84 -9.64
CA PHE A 284 -7.18 10.04 -10.28
C PHE A 284 -6.30 10.47 -11.45
N MET A 285 -6.89 11.23 -12.36
CA MET A 285 -6.22 11.71 -13.57
C MET A 285 -5.75 13.14 -13.40
N VAL A 286 -4.48 13.41 -13.71
CA VAL A 286 -3.92 14.75 -13.90
C VAL A 286 -3.60 14.89 -15.39
N GLY A 287 -4.52 15.49 -16.15
CA GLY A 287 -4.48 15.42 -17.61
C GLY A 287 -4.54 13.98 -18.10
N ALA A 288 -3.55 13.56 -18.87
CA ALA A 288 -3.42 12.18 -19.37
C ALA A 288 -2.59 11.25 -18.45
N ILE A 289 -2.19 11.74 -17.27
CA ILE A 289 -1.39 11.01 -16.27
C ILE A 289 -2.30 10.37 -15.22
N PRO A 290 -2.32 9.03 -15.06
CA PRO A 290 -2.94 8.38 -13.93
C PRO A 290 -2.00 8.46 -12.72
N ILE A 291 -2.46 9.15 -11.67
CA ILE A 291 -1.83 9.13 -10.35
C ILE A 291 -2.54 8.09 -9.50
N THR A 292 -1.76 7.20 -8.91
CA THR A 292 -2.21 6.17 -7.99
C THR A 292 -1.62 6.45 -6.62
N VAL A 293 -2.45 6.67 -5.60
CA VAL A 293 -2.02 6.75 -4.19
C VAL A 293 -2.45 5.49 -3.47
N THR A 294 -1.49 4.75 -2.95
CA THR A 294 -1.72 3.51 -2.20
C THR A 294 -1.47 3.74 -0.73
N THR A 295 -2.44 3.41 0.12
CA THR A 295 -2.29 3.29 1.57
C THR A 295 -2.35 1.83 1.97
N SER A 296 -1.25 1.27 2.45
CA SER A 296 -1.15 -0.13 2.86
C SER A 296 -0.80 -0.29 4.33
N ILE A 297 -0.92 -1.53 4.80
CA ILE A 297 -0.49 -2.00 6.12
C ILE A 297 0.51 -3.14 5.94
N GLU A 298 1.56 -3.16 6.77
CA GLU A 298 2.46 -4.32 6.89
C GLU A 298 2.56 -4.76 8.34
N LEU A 299 2.76 -6.06 8.54
CA LEU A 299 2.78 -6.67 9.86
C LEU A 299 3.99 -7.59 9.99
N LYS A 300 4.68 -7.48 11.12
CA LYS A 300 5.84 -8.31 11.44
C LYS A 300 5.70 -8.85 12.86
N ALA A 301 6.03 -10.12 13.05
CA ALA A 301 6.03 -10.74 14.36
C ALA A 301 7.33 -11.49 14.59
N ARG A 302 7.79 -11.53 15.85
CA ARG A 302 8.91 -12.37 16.27
C ARG A 302 8.62 -12.97 17.63
N ILE A 303 8.66 -14.29 17.73
CA ILE A 303 8.13 -14.99 18.91
C ILE A 303 9.10 -16.09 19.34
N ASN A 304 9.56 -16.04 20.57
CA ASN A 304 10.28 -17.11 21.22
C ASN A 304 9.77 -17.25 22.64
N VAL A 305 8.70 -18.04 22.80
CA VAL A 305 8.01 -18.28 24.08
C VAL A 305 7.82 -19.78 24.26
N VAL A 306 8.78 -20.44 24.91
CA VAL A 306 8.78 -21.90 25.14
C VAL A 306 7.66 -22.36 26.10
N SER A 307 7.39 -23.66 26.16
CA SER A 307 6.20 -24.32 26.77
C SER A 307 5.94 -24.11 28.27
N ASN A 308 6.59 -23.16 28.91
CA ASN A 308 6.41 -22.75 30.31
C ASN A 308 6.83 -21.28 30.53
N ALA A 309 6.90 -20.51 29.46
CA ALA A 309 7.23 -19.11 29.44
C ALA A 309 6.00 -18.30 29.04
N SER A 310 5.99 -17.03 29.42
CA SER A 310 4.98 -16.05 29.04
C SER A 310 5.61 -14.69 28.77
N ALA A 311 4.96 -13.91 27.91
CA ALA A 311 5.30 -12.54 27.63
C ALA A 311 4.02 -11.74 27.39
N THR A 312 3.92 -10.57 28.01
CA THR A 312 2.83 -9.62 27.78
C THR A 312 3.41 -8.24 27.55
N ALA A 313 2.82 -7.46 26.66
CA ALA A 313 3.16 -6.06 26.50
C ALA A 313 2.00 -5.28 25.88
N THR A 314 1.77 -4.06 26.34
CA THR A 314 0.74 -3.16 25.81
C THR A 314 1.32 -1.76 25.70
N SER A 315 1.14 -1.11 24.55
CA SER A 315 1.56 0.27 24.32
C SER A 315 0.63 0.96 23.34
N ARG A 316 0.42 2.25 23.55
CA ARG A 316 -0.30 3.13 22.64
C ARG A 316 0.68 4.04 21.92
N PHE A 317 0.44 4.24 20.64
CA PHE A 317 1.25 5.03 19.72
C PHE A 317 0.37 6.13 19.17
N SER A 318 0.86 7.36 19.18
CA SER A 318 0.20 8.48 18.52
C SER A 318 1.18 9.16 17.59
N PHE A 319 0.74 9.41 16.36
CA PHE A 319 1.51 10.13 15.36
C PHE A 319 0.63 11.18 14.69
N GLY A 320 1.26 12.26 14.24
CA GLY A 320 0.58 13.42 13.68
C GLY A 320 1.57 14.33 12.98
N GLY A 321 1.37 14.62 11.70
CA GLY A 321 2.18 15.59 10.98
C GLY A 321 2.01 15.55 9.48
N ASP A 322 2.87 16.34 8.84
CA ASP A 322 2.98 16.44 7.38
C ASP A 322 4.38 16.00 6.97
N THR A 323 4.51 15.30 5.86
CA THR A 323 5.81 14.86 5.34
C THR A 323 5.84 14.91 3.83
N GLY A 324 6.98 15.16 3.23
CA GLY A 324 7.10 15.29 1.79
C GLY A 324 8.53 15.29 1.30
N PHE A 325 8.67 15.64 0.04
CA PHE A 325 9.96 15.76 -0.64
C PHE A 325 9.93 16.96 -1.57
N VAL A 326 10.99 17.76 -1.50
CA VAL A 326 11.24 18.85 -2.43
C VAL A 326 12.45 18.51 -3.27
N TYR A 327 12.36 18.73 -4.58
CA TYR A 327 13.50 18.70 -5.50
C TYR A 327 13.69 20.10 -6.09
N ASP A 328 14.93 20.60 -6.06
CA ASP A 328 15.27 21.96 -6.49
C ASP A 328 15.99 22.03 -7.85
N GLY A 329 15.97 20.92 -8.60
CA GLY A 329 16.75 20.75 -9.83
C GLY A 329 18.11 20.09 -9.59
N THR A 330 18.54 19.91 -8.34
CA THR A 330 19.84 19.29 -8.04
C THR A 330 19.77 18.18 -7.00
N GLU A 331 19.08 18.38 -5.89
CA GLU A 331 18.97 17.42 -4.82
C GLU A 331 17.53 17.25 -4.34
N VAL A 332 17.25 16.10 -3.74
CA VAL A 332 15.97 15.80 -3.10
C VAL A 332 16.14 16.00 -1.60
N VAL A 333 15.34 16.91 -1.04
CA VAL A 333 15.31 17.23 0.38
C VAL A 333 14.03 16.65 0.97
N PRO A 334 14.11 15.72 1.95
CA PRO A 334 12.94 15.28 2.68
C PRO A 334 12.46 16.39 3.62
N GLU A 335 11.16 16.66 3.61
CA GLU A 335 10.50 17.60 4.52
C GLU A 335 9.59 16.85 5.51
N ALA A 336 9.62 17.26 6.77
CA ALA A 336 8.79 16.66 7.81
C ALA A 336 8.45 17.67 8.90
N ALA A 337 7.15 17.89 9.11
CA ALA A 337 6.59 18.67 10.19
C ALA A 337 5.80 17.73 11.13
N ILE A 338 6.53 16.94 11.92
CA ILE A 338 5.91 15.99 12.86
C ILE A 338 5.50 16.73 14.14
N GLY A 339 4.19 17.00 14.26
CA GLY A 339 3.60 17.67 15.43
C GLY A 339 3.33 16.74 16.60
N THR A 340 3.12 15.45 16.33
CA THR A 340 2.92 14.40 17.35
C THR A 340 3.73 13.17 16.96
N LEU A 341 4.57 12.75 17.90
CA LEU A 341 5.20 11.45 17.94
C LEU A 341 5.23 11.10 19.42
N LYS A 342 4.41 10.13 19.83
CA LYS A 342 4.28 9.77 21.24
C LYS A 342 4.16 8.26 21.40
N ILE A 343 4.96 7.73 22.32
CA ILE A 343 4.80 6.39 22.88
C ILE A 343 4.21 6.51 24.30
N ASP A 344 3.12 5.79 24.57
CA ASP A 344 2.51 5.67 25.90
C ASP A 344 2.58 4.19 26.34
N PRO A 345 3.67 3.78 27.01
CA PRO A 345 3.84 2.40 27.45
C PRO A 345 2.90 2.10 28.63
N GLU A 346 2.07 1.07 28.50
CA GLU A 346 1.13 0.70 29.56
C GLU A 346 1.67 -0.43 30.45
N SER A 347 2.11 -1.53 29.83
CA SER A 347 2.69 -2.66 30.55
C SER A 347 3.65 -3.46 29.69
N ALA A 348 4.62 -4.09 30.32
CA ALA A 348 5.45 -5.12 29.69
C ALA A 348 5.93 -6.07 30.79
N ASP A 349 5.82 -7.37 30.58
CA ASP A 349 6.39 -8.39 31.46
C ASP A 349 6.77 -9.63 30.65
N SER A 350 7.75 -10.37 31.14
CA SER A 350 8.20 -11.64 30.58
C SER A 350 8.61 -12.58 31.72
N GLY A 351 8.24 -13.85 31.62
CA GLY A 351 8.51 -14.86 32.64
C GLY A 351 8.83 -16.22 32.04
N ALA A 352 9.78 -16.94 32.63
CA ALA A 352 10.13 -18.31 32.28
C ALA A 352 10.86 -19.02 33.42
N TYR A 353 11.11 -20.33 33.28
CA TYR A 353 12.03 -21.05 34.16
C TYR A 353 13.48 -20.66 33.89
N PHE A 354 14.33 -20.90 34.89
CA PHE A 354 15.76 -20.58 34.84
C PHE A 354 16.44 -21.11 33.58
N GLY A 355 17.19 -20.22 32.90
CA GLY A 355 17.98 -20.53 31.72
C GLY A 355 17.20 -20.55 30.39
N GLN A 356 15.92 -20.19 30.38
CA GLN A 356 15.11 -20.12 29.16
C GLN A 356 14.84 -18.68 28.72
N PRO A 357 15.42 -18.22 27.59
CA PRO A 357 15.16 -16.89 27.08
C PRO A 357 13.72 -16.76 26.60
N VAL A 358 13.19 -15.54 26.66
CA VAL A 358 11.86 -15.18 26.12
C VAL A 358 12.02 -13.98 25.22
N HIS A 359 11.36 -13.99 24.08
CA HIS A 359 11.17 -12.81 23.24
C HIS A 359 9.74 -12.83 22.70
N ALA A 360 9.06 -11.69 22.76
CA ALA A 360 7.82 -11.49 22.02
C ALA A 360 7.84 -10.08 21.44
N GLY A 361 7.72 -9.98 20.12
CA GLY A 361 7.78 -8.75 19.37
C GLY A 361 6.68 -8.71 18.32
N PHE A 362 6.05 -7.55 18.18
CA PHE A 362 5.07 -7.27 17.14
C PHE A 362 5.30 -5.89 16.56
N GLY A 363 5.25 -5.81 15.24
CA GLY A 363 5.42 -4.59 14.47
C GLY A 363 4.25 -4.37 13.54
N ILE A 364 3.77 -3.13 13.50
CA ILE A 364 2.77 -2.66 12.53
C ILE A 364 3.39 -1.50 11.78
N ILE A 365 3.33 -1.53 10.46
CA ILE A 365 3.61 -0.38 9.61
C ILE A 365 2.28 0.10 9.07
N PHE A 366 1.78 1.22 9.58
CA PHE A 366 0.53 1.81 9.13
C PHE A 366 0.40 3.29 9.57
N PRO A 367 -0.01 4.21 8.68
CA PRO A 367 -0.16 4.00 7.25
C PRO A 367 1.21 3.90 6.55
N ARG A 368 1.29 3.08 5.51
CA ARG A 368 2.31 3.21 4.46
C ARG A 368 1.64 3.83 3.25
N VAL A 369 1.95 5.08 2.97
CA VAL A 369 1.42 5.82 1.81
C VAL A 369 2.48 5.82 0.72
N SER A 370 2.13 5.42 -0.50
CA SER A 370 3.01 5.49 -1.66
C SER A 370 2.27 6.07 -2.85
N ILE A 371 2.93 6.92 -3.62
CA ILE A 371 2.41 7.46 -4.87
C ILE A 371 3.01 6.66 -6.04
N SER A 372 2.30 6.51 -7.14
CA SER A 372 2.83 5.95 -8.37
C SER A 372 2.17 6.59 -9.58
N VAL A 373 2.88 6.59 -10.71
CA VAL A 373 2.46 7.24 -11.95
C VAL A 373 2.55 6.22 -13.08
N PHE A 374 1.46 6.01 -13.84
CA PHE A 374 1.35 4.91 -14.82
C PHE A 374 1.64 3.52 -14.25
N ASP A 375 1.31 3.30 -12.98
CA ASP A 375 1.67 2.10 -12.20
C ASP A 375 3.17 1.76 -12.21
N GLN A 376 4.00 2.72 -12.64
CA GLN A 376 5.42 2.75 -12.40
C GLN A 376 5.63 3.48 -11.09
N LEU A 377 6.34 2.83 -10.18
CA LEU A 377 6.51 3.29 -8.82
C LEU A 377 7.23 4.66 -8.84
N LEU A 378 6.51 5.72 -8.51
CA LEU A 378 7.05 7.05 -8.30
C LEU A 378 7.25 7.15 -6.79
N ILE A 379 8.36 6.63 -6.28
CA ILE A 379 8.54 6.59 -4.83
C ILE A 379 8.80 8.05 -4.43
N PRO A 380 7.82 8.75 -3.85
CA PRO A 380 7.90 8.96 -2.42
C PRO A 380 6.93 8.05 -1.69
N TYR A 381 7.46 7.22 -0.79
CA TYR A 381 6.61 6.61 0.23
C TYR A 381 6.91 7.24 1.58
N VAL A 382 5.89 7.30 2.42
CA VAL A 382 6.00 7.62 3.85
C VAL A 382 5.37 6.47 4.60
N GLN A 383 6.06 6.00 5.64
CA GLN A 383 5.56 4.91 6.47
C GLN A 383 5.75 5.21 7.95
N VAL A 384 4.74 4.87 8.74
CA VAL A 384 4.79 4.93 10.20
C VAL A 384 4.95 3.51 10.74
N GLY A 385 6.13 3.20 11.25
CA GLY A 385 6.46 1.94 11.90
C GLY A 385 6.27 2.03 13.41
N MET A 386 5.55 1.06 13.97
CA MET A 386 5.35 0.87 15.40
C MET A 386 5.84 -0.51 15.76
N ALA A 387 6.73 -0.62 16.75
CA ALA A 387 7.23 -1.89 17.22
C ALA A 387 7.14 -1.97 18.74
N LEU A 388 6.59 -3.07 19.24
CA LEU A 388 6.51 -3.39 20.66
C LEU A 388 7.23 -4.71 20.91
N ASN A 389 8.27 -4.68 21.74
CA ASN A 389 9.09 -5.84 22.06
C ASN A 389 9.22 -6.00 23.57
N THR A 390 9.18 -7.25 24.04
CA THR A 390 9.50 -7.66 25.41
C THR A 390 10.43 -8.88 25.38
N SER A 391 11.36 -8.94 26.34
CA SER A 391 12.33 -10.02 26.40
C SER A 391 12.78 -10.35 27.82
N LEU A 392 13.19 -11.61 28.01
CA LEU A 392 13.84 -12.13 29.21
C LEU A 392 15.14 -12.85 28.81
N SER A 393 16.24 -12.48 29.46
CA SER A 393 17.55 -13.09 29.26
C SER A 393 18.20 -13.53 30.58
N TRP A 394 19.19 -14.42 30.49
CA TRP A 394 19.83 -15.04 31.65
C TRP A 394 21.33 -14.77 31.70
N GLY A 395 21.80 -14.45 32.90
CA GLY A 395 23.18 -14.14 33.25
C GLY A 395 23.57 -12.67 33.09
N PRO A 396 23.17 -11.73 33.98
CA PRO A 396 22.17 -11.77 35.07
C PRO A 396 20.71 -11.89 34.57
N VAL A 397 19.72 -12.01 35.48
CA VAL A 397 18.29 -12.06 35.07
C VAL A 397 17.91 -10.67 34.59
N CYS A 398 17.60 -10.52 33.30
CA CYS A 398 17.30 -9.23 32.71
C CYS A 398 15.99 -9.26 31.93
N LYS A 399 15.04 -8.44 32.36
CA LYS A 399 13.77 -8.18 31.68
C LYS A 399 13.82 -6.81 30.99
N ARG A 400 13.58 -6.78 29.68
CA ARG A 400 13.59 -5.55 28.88
C ARG A 400 12.33 -5.42 28.05
N SER A 401 11.80 -4.20 27.96
CA SER A 401 10.91 -3.78 26.90
C SER A 401 11.61 -2.78 25.98
N TYR A 402 11.39 -2.92 24.68
CA TYR A 402 11.86 -1.98 23.66
C TYR A 402 10.68 -1.60 22.77
N ILE A 403 10.34 -0.32 22.76
CA ILE A 403 9.21 0.22 22.04
C ILE A 403 9.73 1.30 21.10
N GLN A 404 9.33 1.23 19.84
CA GLN A 404 9.80 2.15 18.80
C GLN A 404 8.61 2.67 17.99
N LEU A 405 8.65 3.96 17.71
CA LEU A 405 7.78 4.65 16.78
C LEU A 405 8.67 5.41 15.80
N ILE A 406 8.61 5.06 14.52
CA ILE A 406 9.50 5.60 13.49
C ILE A 406 8.68 6.08 12.30
N VAL A 407 9.02 7.26 11.79
CA VAL A 407 8.51 7.77 10.51
C VAL A 407 9.66 7.73 9.53
N GLN A 408 9.50 6.94 8.47
CA GLN A 408 10.49 6.81 7.41
C GLN A 408 9.88 7.23 6.09
N ALA A 409 10.72 7.74 5.21
CA ALA A 409 10.32 8.03 3.86
C ALA A 409 11.45 7.65 2.89
N GLY A 410 11.09 7.31 1.66
CA GLY A 410 12.08 7.07 0.62
C GLY A 410 11.62 7.58 -0.72
N TYR A 411 12.53 7.72 -1.70
CA TYR A 411 12.20 8.21 -3.04
C TYR A 411 12.92 7.50 -4.20
N ASP A 412 12.32 7.60 -5.40
CA ASP A 412 12.80 7.18 -6.71
C ASP A 412 12.11 8.07 -7.78
N LEU A 413 12.90 8.96 -8.39
CA LEU A 413 12.42 9.96 -9.34
C LEU A 413 12.69 9.55 -10.81
N THR A 414 12.98 8.27 -11.07
CA THR A 414 13.34 7.80 -12.41
C THR A 414 12.25 8.08 -13.43
N ILE A 415 10.98 7.90 -13.08
CA ILE A 415 9.83 8.21 -13.94
C ILE A 415 9.68 9.71 -14.22
N LEU A 416 10.21 10.58 -13.36
CA LEU A 416 10.23 12.02 -13.60
C LEU A 416 11.41 12.48 -14.47
N GLY A 417 12.31 11.56 -14.84
CA GLY A 417 13.51 11.86 -15.65
C GLY A 417 14.80 12.02 -14.85
N VAL A 418 14.76 11.81 -13.53
CA VAL A 418 15.89 12.04 -12.65
C VAL A 418 16.48 10.71 -12.16
N ASN A 419 17.71 10.42 -12.60
CA ASN A 419 18.43 9.20 -12.22
C ASN A 419 19.26 9.44 -10.94
N LEU A 420 18.56 9.56 -9.82
CA LEU A 420 19.18 9.57 -8.48
C LEU A 420 19.08 8.18 -7.87
N ALA A 421 20.10 7.79 -7.10
CA ALA A 421 20.02 6.54 -6.35
C ALA A 421 18.83 6.62 -5.38
N ALA A 422 17.96 5.61 -5.44
CA ALA A 422 16.85 5.49 -4.50
C ALA A 422 17.39 5.59 -3.06
N HIS A 423 16.73 6.38 -2.25
CA HIS A 423 17.17 6.68 -0.89
C HIS A 423 16.03 6.47 0.09
N GLU A 424 16.37 5.94 1.26
CA GLU A 424 15.47 5.84 2.41
C GLU A 424 16.09 6.64 3.55
N THR A 425 15.26 7.44 4.22
CA THR A 425 15.65 8.28 5.33
C THR A 425 14.66 8.16 6.49
N THR A 426 15.17 8.36 7.70
CA THR A 426 14.34 8.44 8.91
C THR A 426 14.02 9.91 9.16
N LEU A 427 12.74 10.26 9.11
CA LEU A 427 12.24 11.62 9.31
C LEU A 427 12.10 11.95 10.79
N ALA A 428 11.60 11.00 11.56
CA ALA A 428 11.46 11.12 13.01
C ALA A 428 11.48 9.74 13.67
N GLU A 429 11.98 9.68 14.90
CA GLU A 429 12.04 8.46 15.69
C GLU A 429 11.84 8.78 17.16
N GLU A 430 11.02 7.98 17.82
CA GLU A 430 10.91 7.91 19.27
C GLU A 430 11.14 6.48 19.72
N THR A 431 11.91 6.32 20.79
CA THR A 431 12.17 5.03 21.41
C THR A 431 11.93 5.13 22.91
N THR A 432 11.40 4.06 23.48
CA THR A 432 11.24 3.90 24.93
C THR A 432 11.75 2.53 25.33
N GLU A 433 12.66 2.52 26.30
CA GLU A 433 13.21 1.32 26.90
C GLU A 433 12.77 1.20 28.35
N GLY A 434 12.41 -0.02 28.75
CA GLY A 434 12.05 -0.34 30.13
C GLY A 434 12.88 -1.52 30.63
N ASP A 435 13.86 -1.24 31.49
CA ASP A 435 14.57 -2.27 32.25
C ASP A 435 13.86 -2.48 33.59
N GLN A 436 13.27 -3.66 33.80
CA GLN A 436 12.49 -3.90 35.02
C GLN A 436 13.34 -4.51 36.15
N GLU A 437 14.26 -5.45 35.88
CA GLU A 437 15.08 -6.08 36.91
C GLU A 437 16.41 -6.63 36.35
N GLY A 438 17.50 -6.46 37.11
CA GLY A 438 18.73 -7.26 37.05
C GLY A 438 19.58 -7.18 35.77
N CYS A 439 19.42 -6.11 34.98
CA CYS A 439 20.11 -5.93 33.70
C CYS A 439 21.59 -5.48 33.75
N GLU A 440 22.19 -5.38 34.95
CA GLU A 440 23.59 -4.96 35.20
C GLU A 440 24.52 -6.10 35.66
#